data_AF-A0A9D4R9A4-F1
#
_entry.id   AF-A0A9D4R9A4-F1
#
_cell.length_a   1.000
_cell.length_b   1.000
_cell.length_c   1.000
_cell.angle_alpha   90.00
_cell.angle_beta   90.00
_cell.angle_gamma   90.00
#
_symmetry.space_group_name_H-M   'P 1'
#
loop_
_entity.id
_entity.type
_entity.pdbx_description
1 polymer ?
#
loop_
_entity_poly.entity_id
_entity_poly.type
_entity_poly.pdbx_seq_one_letter_code
_entity_poly.pdbx_strand_id
1 'polypeptide(L)'
;MISYQWADQEMMKRIRDQLKFNGFRVWMDIDEMGGSTLQAMASAVENAELVLMCMSQKYKNSPNCRAEAEYAFQKSKKIIPLKMERGYVPDGWLGFICGAKLFYEFSGKYTLEDKMAGLLKEIGKQWNRDQEQKEPVIKPEIAKPVNSEPVRTVDHVDSGSTVARVSVFNRTVESVRKWTDSDLKRWKDKNELNSVLPGRITAGEVALLLQMKKSPDFFYKCLHEMMKLSDLLSMSKLVWALQDIEKH
;
A
#
# COMPACT_ATOMS: atom_id res chain seq x y z
N MET A 1 -4.56 -2.81 12.17
CA MET A 1 -3.65 -1.65 12.04
C MET A 1 -4.42 -0.37 12.27
N ILE A 2 -3.80 0.63 12.91
CA ILE A 2 -4.34 1.99 12.98
C ILE A 2 -3.55 2.88 12.02
N SER A 3 -4.22 3.41 10.99
CA SER A 3 -3.67 4.43 10.12
C SER A 3 -4.18 5.78 10.58
N TYR A 4 -3.27 6.67 10.97
CA TYR A 4 -3.61 7.96 11.58
C TYR A 4 -2.57 9.03 11.26
N GLN A 5 -2.95 10.28 11.47
CA GLN A 5 -2.02 11.41 11.41
C GLN A 5 -1.39 11.63 12.78
N TRP A 6 -0.08 11.91 12.83
CA TRP A 6 0.69 12.15 14.06
C TRP A 6 0.09 13.21 14.99
N ALA A 7 -0.63 14.19 14.46
CA ALA A 7 -1.35 15.18 15.26
C ALA A 7 -2.41 14.56 16.19
N ASP A 8 -2.96 13.40 15.82
CA ASP A 8 -3.99 12.67 16.58
C ASP A 8 -3.39 11.55 17.47
N GLN A 9 -2.06 11.49 17.60
CA GLN A 9 -1.33 10.40 18.25
C GLN A 9 -1.79 10.13 19.69
N GLU A 10 -2.03 11.17 20.49
CA GLU A 10 -2.45 10.99 21.88
C GLU A 10 -3.82 10.31 21.99
N MET A 11 -4.77 10.74 21.15
CA MET A 11 -6.08 10.10 21.08
C MET A 11 -5.96 8.66 20.58
N MET A 12 -5.14 8.42 19.54
CA MET A 12 -4.96 7.08 18.99
C MET A 12 -4.25 6.13 19.95
N LYS A 13 -3.34 6.60 20.80
CA LYS A 13 -2.77 5.81 21.90
C LYS A 13 -3.86 5.35 22.86
N ARG A 14 -4.77 6.24 23.28
CA ARG A 14 -5.89 5.88 24.16
C ARG A 14 -6.82 4.84 23.52
N ILE A 15 -7.17 5.03 22.24
CA ILE A 15 -7.98 4.07 21.49
C ILE A 15 -7.25 2.72 21.38
N ARG A 16 -5.96 2.72 21.04
CA ARG A 16 -5.11 1.51 20.99
C ARG A 16 -5.13 0.76 22.31
N ASP A 17 -4.94 1.46 23.42
CA ASP A 17 -4.85 0.85 24.75
C ASP A 17 -6.18 0.22 25.15
N GLN A 18 -7.30 0.88 24.84
CA GLN A 18 -8.64 0.30 25.02
C GLN A 18 -8.87 -0.93 24.14
N LEU A 19 -8.45 -0.90 22.87
CA LEU A 19 -8.55 -2.07 21.98
C LEU A 19 -7.69 -3.24 22.49
N LYS A 20 -6.46 -2.98 22.93
CA LYS A 20 -5.57 -3.98 23.52
C LYS A 20 -6.16 -4.58 24.80
N PHE A 21 -6.74 -3.74 25.66
CA PHE A 21 -7.44 -4.19 26.87
C PHE A 21 -8.62 -5.13 26.55
N ASN A 22 -9.30 -4.93 25.42
CA ASN A 22 -10.37 -5.79 24.94
C ASN A 22 -9.87 -6.99 24.10
N GLY A 23 -8.57 -7.32 24.18
CA GLY A 23 -7.99 -8.52 23.56
C GLY A 23 -7.57 -8.39 22.09
N PHE A 24 -7.67 -7.21 21.48
CA PHE A 24 -7.26 -7.00 20.10
C PHE A 24 -5.76 -6.76 19.98
N ARG A 25 -5.12 -7.41 18.99
CA ARG A 25 -3.76 -7.06 18.59
C ARG A 25 -3.79 -5.81 17.72
N VAL A 26 -3.14 -4.75 18.19
CA VAL A 26 -3.15 -3.45 17.52
C VAL A 26 -1.73 -3.02 17.22
N TRP A 27 -1.53 -2.59 15.98
CA TRP A 27 -0.28 -2.02 15.48
C TRP A 27 -0.45 -0.52 15.21
N MET A 28 0.53 0.26 15.66
CA MET A 28 0.76 1.67 15.32
C MET A 28 2.23 1.88 14.90
N ASP A 29 2.48 2.89 14.08
CA ASP A 29 3.81 3.28 13.59
C ASP A 29 4.83 3.66 14.69
N ILE A 30 4.36 4.00 15.89
CA ILE A 30 5.16 4.31 17.09
C ILE A 30 5.62 3.08 17.89
N ASP A 31 5.08 1.89 17.62
CA ASP A 31 5.35 0.70 18.43
C ASP A 31 6.74 0.08 18.11
N GLU A 32 7.39 0.49 17.01
CA GLU A 32 8.77 0.11 16.66
C GLU A 32 9.71 1.34 16.71
N MET A 33 10.48 1.47 17.80
CA MET A 33 11.43 2.57 18.07
C MET A 33 12.70 2.58 17.17
N GLY A 34 12.57 2.20 15.89
CA GLY A 34 13.68 2.12 14.92
C GLY A 34 13.41 2.77 13.57
N GLY A 35 12.26 3.44 13.41
CA GLY A 35 11.80 3.99 12.14
C GLY A 35 10.94 2.96 11.41
N SER A 36 9.67 3.33 11.19
CA SER A 36 8.72 2.54 10.41
C SER A 36 9.16 2.61 8.95
N THR A 37 10.06 1.70 8.56
CA THR A 37 10.44 1.56 7.15
C THR A 37 9.17 1.32 6.32
N LEU A 38 9.18 1.71 5.04
CA LEU A 38 8.07 1.42 4.12
C LEU A 38 7.68 -0.07 4.16
N GLN A 39 8.64 -0.96 4.40
CA GLN A 39 8.42 -2.39 4.56
C GLN A 39 7.60 -2.73 5.81
N ALA A 40 7.88 -2.09 6.95
CA ALA A 40 7.12 -2.28 8.18
C ALA A 40 5.67 -1.79 8.03
N MET A 41 5.47 -0.63 7.40
CA MET A 41 4.13 -0.10 7.10
C MET A 41 3.35 -1.03 6.15
N ALA A 42 4.02 -1.50 5.08
CA ALA A 42 3.40 -2.45 4.13
C ALA A 42 3.03 -3.76 4.83
N SER A 43 3.92 -4.31 5.64
CA SER A 43 3.68 -5.53 6.43
C SER A 43 2.52 -5.33 7.42
N ALA A 44 2.41 -4.16 8.06
CA ALA A 44 1.31 -3.85 8.96
C ALA A 44 -0.05 -3.85 8.25
N VAL A 45 -0.12 -3.30 7.02
CA VAL A 45 -1.33 -3.36 6.20
C VAL A 45 -1.63 -4.79 5.77
N GLU A 46 -0.63 -5.52 5.27
CA GLU A 46 -0.80 -6.89 4.74
C GLU A 46 -1.24 -7.89 5.82
N ASN A 47 -0.70 -7.77 7.03
CA ASN A 47 -1.03 -8.66 8.14
C ASN A 47 -2.26 -8.19 8.93
N ALA A 48 -2.75 -6.97 8.69
CA ALA A 48 -3.98 -6.51 9.32
C ALA A 48 -5.21 -7.21 8.71
N GLU A 49 -6.06 -7.73 9.58
CA GLU A 49 -7.43 -8.14 9.22
C GLU A 49 -8.32 -6.91 8.99
N LEU A 50 -8.05 -5.86 9.77
CA LEU A 50 -8.82 -4.62 9.77
C LEU A 50 -7.90 -3.39 9.90
N VAL A 51 -8.23 -2.35 9.16
CA VAL A 51 -7.55 -1.05 9.17
C VAL A 51 -8.51 0.01 9.71
N LEU A 52 -8.16 0.61 10.84
CA LEU A 52 -8.82 1.82 11.35
C LEU A 52 -8.24 3.03 10.61
N MET A 53 -9.08 3.74 9.87
CA MET A 53 -8.67 4.88 9.02
C MET A 53 -9.11 6.19 9.68
N CYS A 54 -8.18 6.91 10.27
CA CYS A 54 -8.47 8.08 11.12
C CYS A 54 -8.53 9.37 10.29
N MET A 55 -9.70 9.63 9.72
CA MET A 55 -9.98 10.71 8.79
C MET A 55 -9.97 12.10 9.44
N SER A 56 -9.18 12.99 8.87
CA SER A 56 -9.15 14.44 9.10
C SER A 56 -8.58 15.13 7.86
N GLN A 57 -8.63 16.46 7.80
CA GLN A 57 -7.99 17.21 6.72
C GLN A 57 -6.47 16.97 6.72
N LYS A 58 -5.87 16.90 7.91
CA LYS A 58 -4.43 16.62 8.06
C LYS A 58 -4.07 15.19 7.66
N TYR A 59 -4.96 14.23 7.88
CA TYR A 59 -4.81 12.86 7.37
C TYR A 59 -4.84 12.84 5.84
N LYS A 60 -5.80 13.53 5.22
CA LYS A 60 -5.91 13.64 3.75
C LYS A 60 -4.68 14.29 3.10
N ASN A 61 -4.03 15.20 3.82
CA ASN A 61 -2.84 15.90 3.30
C ASN A 61 -1.53 15.15 3.57
N SER A 62 -1.56 14.04 4.32
CA SER A 62 -0.35 13.28 4.68
C SER A 62 -0.02 12.23 3.60
N PRO A 63 1.17 12.29 2.97
CA PRO A 63 1.58 11.29 1.99
C PRO A 63 1.63 9.87 2.57
N ASN A 64 2.09 9.73 3.82
CA ASN A 64 2.18 8.43 4.50
C ASN A 64 0.79 7.84 4.73
N CYS A 65 -0.15 8.65 5.25
CA CYS A 65 -1.52 8.21 5.48
C CYS A 65 -2.22 7.84 4.16
N ARG A 66 -1.97 8.60 3.10
CA ARG A 66 -2.48 8.29 1.76
C ARG A 66 -1.95 6.96 1.24
N ALA A 67 -0.64 6.72 1.36
CA ALA A 67 -0.04 5.46 0.93
C ALA A 67 -0.62 4.26 1.68
N GLU A 68 -0.79 4.35 3.01
CA GLU A 68 -1.42 3.30 3.82
C GLU A 68 -2.87 3.06 3.41
N ALA A 69 -3.66 4.13 3.21
CA ALA A 69 -5.06 4.05 2.84
C ALA A 69 -5.26 3.43 1.45
N GLU A 70 -4.51 3.88 0.45
CA GLU A 70 -4.53 3.34 -0.91
C GLU A 70 -4.08 1.88 -0.90
N TYR A 71 -3.05 1.54 -0.12
CA TYR A 71 -2.58 0.16 -0.04
C TYR A 71 -3.57 -0.78 0.65
N ALA A 72 -4.18 -0.33 1.75
CA ALA A 72 -5.25 -1.07 2.42
C ALA A 72 -6.44 -1.31 1.47
N PHE A 73 -6.80 -0.30 0.68
CA PHE A 73 -7.86 -0.41 -0.32
C PHE A 73 -7.50 -1.40 -1.43
N GLN A 74 -6.28 -1.33 -1.98
CA GLN A 74 -5.79 -2.27 -3.01
C GLN A 74 -5.75 -3.72 -2.53
N LYS A 75 -5.41 -3.94 -1.25
CA LYS A 75 -5.41 -5.26 -0.63
C LYS A 75 -6.79 -5.71 -0.16
N SER A 76 -7.86 -4.99 -0.54
CA SER A 76 -9.24 -5.26 -0.15
C SER A 76 -9.41 -5.44 1.36
N LYS A 77 -8.66 -4.67 2.16
CA LYS A 77 -8.74 -4.72 3.61
C LYS A 77 -10.07 -4.18 4.08
N LYS A 78 -10.56 -4.73 5.19
CA LYS A 78 -11.69 -4.16 5.92
C LYS A 78 -11.26 -2.82 6.50
N ILE A 79 -11.88 -1.74 6.04
CA ILE A 79 -11.59 -0.39 6.50
C ILE A 79 -12.76 0.08 7.36
N ILE A 80 -12.48 0.45 8.61
CA ILE A 80 -13.42 1.18 9.46
C ILE A 80 -12.96 2.64 9.52
N PRO A 81 -13.71 3.57 8.93
CA PRO A 81 -13.42 4.99 9.04
C PRO A 81 -13.69 5.52 10.45
N LEU A 82 -12.72 6.23 11.03
CA LEU A 82 -12.85 7.02 12.25
C LEU A 82 -12.76 8.49 11.88
N LYS A 83 -13.70 9.32 12.32
CA LYS A 83 -13.68 10.76 12.09
C LYS A 83 -13.00 11.45 13.26
N MET A 84 -11.88 12.10 12.99
CA MET A 84 -11.06 12.77 14.02
C MET A 84 -11.25 14.28 14.05
N GLU A 85 -11.93 14.85 13.04
CA GLU A 85 -12.10 16.29 12.89
C GLU A 85 -13.58 16.67 12.74
N ARG A 86 -14.01 17.65 13.54
CA ARG A 86 -15.43 18.02 13.64
C ARG A 86 -15.88 18.66 12.33
N GLY A 87 -16.99 18.17 11.79
CA GLY A 87 -17.51 18.70 10.52
C GLY A 87 -16.73 18.25 9.28
N TYR A 88 -15.64 17.51 9.42
CA TYR A 88 -14.89 16.99 8.29
C TYR A 88 -15.71 16.01 7.44
N VAL A 89 -15.64 16.14 6.13
CA VAL A 89 -16.27 15.25 5.16
C VAL A 89 -15.19 14.81 4.18
N PRO A 90 -14.90 13.50 4.05
CA PRO A 90 -13.89 13.03 3.13
C PRO A 90 -14.34 13.23 1.68
N ASP A 91 -13.41 13.72 0.86
CA ASP A 91 -13.60 14.01 -0.56
C ASP A 91 -12.38 13.52 -1.38
N GLY A 92 -12.49 13.57 -2.71
CA GLY A 92 -11.43 13.11 -3.62
C GLY A 92 -11.04 11.65 -3.38
N TRP A 93 -9.73 11.38 -3.30
CA TRP A 93 -9.19 10.03 -3.11
C TRP A 93 -9.68 9.37 -1.80
N LEU A 94 -9.77 10.14 -0.71
CA LEU A 94 -10.20 9.61 0.58
C LEU A 94 -11.71 9.34 0.57
N GLY A 95 -12.49 10.26 -0.01
CA GLY A 95 -13.92 10.07 -0.22
C GLY A 95 -14.23 8.81 -1.02
N PHE A 96 -13.44 8.52 -2.07
CA PHE A 96 -13.59 7.31 -2.87
C PHE A 96 -13.32 6.02 -2.07
N ILE A 97 -12.25 5.99 -1.28
CA ILE A 97 -11.90 4.83 -0.44
C ILE A 97 -12.95 4.60 0.66
N CYS A 98 -13.41 5.67 1.31
CA CYS A 98 -14.43 5.58 2.35
C CYS A 98 -15.78 5.18 1.75
N GLY A 99 -16.19 5.75 0.63
CA GLY A 99 -17.49 5.51 -0.01
C GLY A 99 -18.64 5.76 0.97
N ALA A 100 -19.68 4.91 0.91
CA ALA A 100 -20.84 4.97 1.81
C ALA A 100 -20.63 4.24 3.15
N LYS A 101 -19.37 3.99 3.56
CA LYS A 101 -19.10 3.31 4.83
C LYS A 101 -19.54 4.16 6.02
N LEU A 102 -20.13 3.51 7.02
CA LEU A 102 -20.38 4.13 8.32
C LEU A 102 -19.05 4.54 8.97
N PHE A 103 -19.03 5.69 9.62
CA PHE A 103 -17.86 6.18 10.36
C PHE A 103 -18.17 6.31 11.85
N TYR A 104 -17.13 6.23 12.68
CA TYR A 104 -17.21 6.43 14.12
C TYR A 104 -16.64 7.79 14.49
N GLU A 105 -17.40 8.57 15.26
CA GLU A 105 -17.07 9.96 15.58
C GLU A 105 -16.16 10.05 16.80
N PHE A 106 -14.92 10.51 16.59
CA PHE A 106 -13.90 10.75 17.62
C PHE A 106 -13.36 12.19 17.58
N SER A 107 -14.06 13.12 16.92
CA SER A 107 -13.64 14.52 16.80
C SER A 107 -13.74 15.36 18.09
N GLY A 108 -13.87 14.73 19.26
CA GLY A 108 -14.14 15.41 20.54
C GLY A 108 -15.59 15.88 20.72
N LYS A 109 -16.52 15.51 19.82
CA LYS A 109 -17.95 15.84 19.97
C LYS A 109 -18.62 15.06 21.11
N TYR A 110 -18.10 13.87 21.41
CA TYR A 110 -18.59 12.94 22.43
C TYR A 110 -17.41 12.45 23.27
N THR A 111 -17.69 11.86 24.42
CA THR A 111 -16.64 11.22 25.23
C THR A 111 -16.05 10.02 24.48
N LEU A 112 -14.81 9.66 24.83
CA LEU A 112 -14.15 8.51 24.25
C LEU A 112 -14.94 7.24 24.56
N GLU A 113 -15.35 7.09 25.82
CA GLU A 113 -16.03 5.92 26.37
C GLU A 113 -17.32 5.61 25.61
N ASP A 114 -18.15 6.63 25.36
CA ASP A 114 -19.42 6.50 24.65
C ASP A 114 -19.24 5.95 23.23
N LYS A 115 -18.14 6.30 22.57
CA LYS A 115 -17.87 5.92 21.17
C LYS A 115 -17.05 4.66 21.04
N MET A 116 -16.22 4.35 22.03
CA MET A 116 -15.46 3.11 22.09
C MET A 116 -16.37 1.88 22.11
N ALA A 117 -17.49 1.91 22.84
CA ALA A 117 -18.43 0.79 22.86
C ALA A 117 -18.97 0.45 21.46
N GLY A 118 -19.31 1.48 20.68
CA GLY A 118 -19.78 1.31 19.29
C GLY A 118 -18.68 0.75 18.38
N LEU A 119 -17.46 1.26 18.51
CA LEU A 119 -16.31 0.82 17.73
C LEU A 119 -15.94 -0.64 18.04
N LEU A 120 -15.86 -1.01 19.34
CA LEU A 120 -15.57 -2.37 19.79
C LEU A 120 -16.60 -3.37 19.26
N LYS A 121 -17.89 -3.01 19.30
CA LYS A 121 -18.96 -3.84 18.75
C LYS A 121 -18.78 -4.08 17.25
N GLU A 122 -18.38 -3.07 16.49
CA GLU A 122 -18.17 -3.20 15.05
C GLU A 122 -16.94 -4.03 14.71
N ILE A 123 -15.82 -3.80 15.40
CA ILE A 123 -14.62 -4.61 15.23
C ILE A 123 -14.93 -6.08 15.56
N GLY A 124 -15.65 -6.34 16.66
CA GLY A 124 -16.08 -7.69 17.05
C GLY A 124 -16.98 -8.36 16.00
N LYS A 125 -17.93 -7.63 15.41
CA LYS A 125 -18.77 -8.15 14.31
C LYS A 125 -17.94 -8.52 13.08
N GLN A 126 -17.03 -7.64 12.68
CA GLN A 126 -16.17 -7.84 11.53
C GLN A 126 -15.24 -9.05 11.73
N TRP A 127 -14.77 -9.24 12.98
CA TRP A 127 -13.93 -10.36 13.40
C TRP A 127 -14.70 -11.69 13.39
N ASN A 128 -15.88 -11.75 14.00
CA ASN A 128 -16.66 -13.00 14.10
C ASN A 128 -17.14 -13.49 12.73
N ARG A 129 -17.49 -12.59 11.82
CA ARG A 129 -17.90 -12.95 10.46
C ARG A 129 -16.80 -13.69 9.68
N ASP A 130 -15.53 -13.47 10.03
CA ASP A 130 -14.40 -14.19 9.43
C ASP A 130 -14.15 -15.55 10.08
N GLN A 131 -14.61 -15.76 11.31
CA GLN A 131 -14.54 -17.07 11.97
C GLN A 131 -15.63 -18.01 11.44
N GLU A 132 -16.86 -17.49 11.27
CA GLU A 132 -17.99 -18.25 10.71
C GLU A 132 -17.76 -18.65 9.24
N GLN A 133 -17.04 -17.84 8.46
CA GLN A 133 -16.70 -18.18 7.06
C GLN A 133 -15.50 -19.14 6.92
N LYS A 134 -14.81 -19.46 8.03
CA LYS A 134 -13.69 -20.41 8.05
C LYS A 134 -14.08 -21.81 8.54
N GLU A 135 -15.30 -22.01 9.06
CA GLU A 135 -15.80 -23.35 9.39
C GLU A 135 -16.11 -24.16 8.11
N PRO A 136 -15.69 -25.43 8.01
CA PRO A 136 -15.86 -26.22 6.81
C PRO A 136 -17.33 -26.58 6.60
N VAL A 137 -17.84 -26.34 5.40
CA VAL A 137 -19.17 -26.81 4.96
C VAL A 137 -19.19 -28.35 5.04
N ILE A 138 -19.88 -28.87 6.06
CA ILE A 138 -20.17 -30.29 6.24
C ILE A 138 -21.00 -30.76 5.03
N LYS A 139 -20.44 -31.65 4.21
CA LYS A 139 -21.18 -32.41 3.19
C LYS A 139 -21.98 -33.53 3.87
N PRO A 140 -23.25 -33.78 3.53
CA PRO A 140 -23.88 -35.04 3.85
C PRO A 140 -23.55 -36.12 2.80
N GLU A 141 -23.20 -37.30 3.33
CA GLU A 141 -23.26 -38.69 2.81
C GLU A 141 -24.46 -38.98 1.88
N ILE A 142 -24.56 -39.99 0.99
CA ILE A 142 -23.77 -41.13 0.45
C ILE A 142 -24.52 -41.55 -0.85
N ALA A 143 -23.81 -41.92 -1.92
CA ALA A 143 -24.18 -43.05 -2.80
C ALA A 143 -23.01 -43.45 -3.74
N LYS A 144 -22.90 -44.75 -3.99
CA LYS A 144 -21.75 -45.54 -4.48
C LYS A 144 -21.51 -45.47 -6.02
N PRO A 145 -20.41 -46.08 -6.55
CA PRO A 145 -19.64 -45.58 -7.70
C PRO A 145 -20.06 -46.17 -9.04
N VAL A 146 -19.82 -45.44 -10.13
CA VAL A 146 -19.79 -45.99 -11.50
C VAL A 146 -18.54 -45.46 -12.23
N ASN A 147 -17.70 -46.41 -12.66
CA ASN A 147 -16.57 -46.25 -13.55
C ASN A 147 -17.01 -45.80 -14.95
N SER A 148 -16.27 -44.90 -15.61
CA SER A 148 -15.54 -45.17 -16.87
C SER A 148 -14.99 -43.88 -17.53
N GLU A 149 -13.64 -43.81 -17.53
CA GLU A 149 -12.74 -43.42 -18.65
C GLU A 149 -12.75 -42.01 -19.32
N PRO A 150 -11.63 -41.62 -19.98
CA PRO A 150 -11.04 -40.29 -19.84
C PRO A 150 -11.39 -39.34 -20.99
N VAL A 151 -11.56 -38.06 -20.69
CA VAL A 151 -11.61 -37.02 -21.72
C VAL A 151 -10.67 -35.86 -21.39
N ARG A 152 -9.96 -35.46 -22.45
CA ARG A 152 -8.80 -34.60 -22.57
C ARG A 152 -8.97 -33.17 -22.03
N THR A 153 -7.88 -32.73 -21.40
CA THR A 153 -7.29 -31.37 -21.31
C THR A 153 -7.92 -30.27 -22.16
N VAL A 154 -8.29 -29.16 -21.50
CA VAL A 154 -8.21 -27.79 -22.06
C VAL A 154 -7.71 -26.86 -20.96
N ASP A 155 -6.77 -26.00 -21.35
CA ASP A 155 -5.80 -25.30 -20.51
C ASP A 155 -6.38 -24.30 -19.49
N HIS A 156 -5.69 -24.27 -18.34
CA HIS A 156 -5.81 -23.26 -17.30
C HIS A 156 -5.45 -21.87 -17.82
N VAL A 157 -6.33 -20.88 -17.58
CA VAL A 157 -6.00 -19.46 -17.75
C VAL A 157 -5.11 -19.01 -16.58
N ASP A 158 -3.89 -18.62 -16.95
CA ASP A 158 -2.74 -18.26 -16.14
C ASP A 158 -3.00 -17.06 -15.20
N SER A 159 -2.97 -17.31 -13.88
CA SER A 159 -2.89 -16.28 -12.82
C SER A 159 -1.44 -16.05 -12.34
N GLY A 160 -0.43 -16.63 -13.00
CA GLY A 160 0.99 -16.53 -12.67
C GLY A 160 1.68 -15.25 -13.17
N SER A 161 1.07 -14.52 -14.11
CA SER A 161 1.70 -13.38 -14.79
C SER A 161 2.05 -12.20 -13.87
N THR A 162 1.20 -11.84 -12.92
CA THR A 162 1.38 -10.64 -12.10
C THR A 162 2.46 -10.82 -11.02
N VAL A 163 2.49 -11.99 -10.37
CA VAL A 163 3.48 -12.30 -9.33
C VAL A 163 4.87 -12.45 -9.94
N ALA A 164 4.98 -13.10 -11.10
CA ALA A 164 6.23 -13.23 -11.84
C ALA A 164 6.78 -11.85 -12.28
N ARG A 165 5.92 -10.97 -12.80
CA ARG A 165 6.30 -9.60 -13.23
C ARG A 165 6.77 -8.71 -12.07
N VAL A 166 6.09 -8.78 -10.91
CA VAL A 166 6.51 -8.05 -9.70
C VAL A 166 7.85 -8.58 -9.17
N SER A 167 8.04 -9.90 -9.20
CA SER A 167 9.30 -10.56 -8.79
C SER A 167 10.48 -10.17 -9.69
N VAL A 168 10.28 -10.10 -11.01
CA VAL A 168 11.32 -9.68 -11.97
C VAL A 168 11.70 -8.21 -11.78
N PHE A 169 10.71 -7.31 -11.68
CA PHE A 169 10.99 -5.89 -11.49
C PHE A 169 11.77 -5.59 -10.20
N ASN A 170 11.42 -6.26 -9.09
CA ASN A 170 12.13 -6.08 -7.83
C ASN A 170 13.59 -6.55 -7.93
N ARG A 171 13.86 -7.66 -8.63
CA ARG A 171 15.23 -8.10 -8.93
C ARG A 171 16.00 -7.10 -9.78
N THR A 172 15.36 -6.49 -10.78
CA THR A 172 15.98 -5.45 -11.60
C THR A 172 16.36 -4.23 -10.77
N VAL A 173 15.49 -3.74 -9.88
CA VAL A 173 15.79 -2.62 -8.98
C VAL A 173 16.93 -2.95 -8.02
N GLU A 174 16.95 -4.15 -7.44
CA GLU A 174 18.03 -4.62 -6.57
C GLU A 174 19.37 -4.78 -7.31
N SER A 175 19.33 -5.21 -8.56
CA SER A 175 20.51 -5.30 -9.43
C SER A 175 21.11 -3.92 -9.69
N VAL A 176 20.25 -2.95 -10.04
CA VAL A 176 20.67 -1.57 -10.30
C VAL A 176 21.28 -0.91 -9.08
N ARG A 177 20.78 -1.19 -7.87
CA ARG A 177 21.38 -0.66 -6.62
C ARG A 177 22.82 -1.13 -6.39
N LYS A 178 23.23 -2.23 -7.01
CA LYS A 178 24.59 -2.78 -6.92
C LYS A 178 25.52 -2.28 -8.02
N TRP A 179 25.04 -1.44 -8.93
CA TRP A 179 25.85 -0.88 -10.00
C TRP A 179 27.01 -0.03 -9.46
N THR A 180 28.17 -0.22 -10.07
CA THR A 180 29.37 0.59 -9.82
C THR A 180 29.34 1.88 -10.64
N ASP A 181 30.27 2.81 -10.35
CA ASP A 181 30.45 4.01 -11.18
C ASP A 181 30.74 3.66 -12.65
N SER A 182 31.42 2.53 -12.91
CA SER A 182 31.71 2.03 -14.25
C SER A 182 30.45 1.54 -14.97
N ASP A 183 29.53 0.90 -14.25
CA ASP A 183 28.24 0.43 -14.80
C ASP A 183 27.33 1.61 -15.12
N LEU A 184 27.28 2.60 -14.22
CA LEU A 184 26.54 3.85 -14.42
C LEU A 184 27.06 4.63 -15.62
N LYS A 185 28.40 4.73 -15.76
CA LYS A 185 29.02 5.37 -16.91
C LYS A 185 28.69 4.63 -18.20
N ARG A 186 28.83 3.30 -18.21
CA ARG A 186 28.47 2.46 -19.37
C ARG A 186 26.99 2.63 -19.76
N TRP A 187 26.09 2.64 -18.79
CA TRP A 187 24.65 2.84 -19.03
C TRP A 187 24.34 4.24 -19.58
N LYS A 188 24.96 5.28 -19.02
CA LYS A 188 24.81 6.66 -19.54
C LYS A 188 25.33 6.80 -20.96
N ASP A 189 26.50 6.25 -21.24
CA ASP A 189 27.14 6.32 -22.56
C ASP A 189 26.29 5.59 -23.60
N LYS A 190 25.80 4.37 -23.27
CA LYS A 190 24.92 3.58 -24.16
C LYS A 190 23.63 4.33 -24.54
N ASN A 191 23.08 5.11 -23.62
CA ASN A 191 21.78 5.78 -23.79
C ASN A 191 21.90 7.30 -24.07
N GLU A 192 23.11 7.79 -24.35
CA GLU A 192 23.38 9.22 -24.60
C GLU A 192 22.87 10.17 -23.49
N LEU A 193 22.89 9.72 -22.24
CA LEU A 193 22.32 10.49 -21.12
C LEU A 193 23.28 11.52 -20.53
N ASN A 194 24.52 11.61 -21.02
CA ASN A 194 25.52 12.54 -20.49
C ASN A 194 25.13 14.02 -20.68
N SER A 195 24.36 14.33 -21.72
CA SER A 195 23.81 15.66 -21.97
C SER A 195 22.45 15.90 -21.31
N VAL A 196 21.79 14.83 -20.84
CA VAL A 196 20.44 14.86 -20.25
C VAL A 196 20.51 14.94 -18.73
N LEU A 197 21.34 14.11 -18.10
CA LEU A 197 21.41 14.02 -16.65
C LEU A 197 22.48 14.97 -16.10
N PRO A 198 22.12 16.00 -15.30
CA PRO A 198 23.10 16.91 -14.73
C PRO A 198 23.92 16.18 -13.66
N GLY A 199 25.25 16.12 -13.85
CA GLY A 199 26.19 15.68 -12.83
C GLY A 199 26.26 14.17 -12.56
N ARG A 200 26.80 13.83 -11.38
CA ARG A 200 27.03 12.45 -10.93
C ARG A 200 25.73 11.89 -10.36
N ILE A 201 25.02 11.11 -11.18
CA ILE A 201 23.90 10.29 -10.72
C ILE A 201 24.44 9.01 -10.07
N THR A 202 23.79 8.56 -9.02
CA THR A 202 24.13 7.36 -8.26
C THR A 202 23.23 6.18 -8.66
N ALA A 203 23.70 4.96 -8.36
CA ALA A 203 22.92 3.74 -8.52
C ALA A 203 21.58 3.79 -7.75
N GLY A 204 21.58 4.42 -6.58
CA GLY A 204 20.37 4.63 -5.77
C GLY A 204 19.35 5.54 -6.46
N GLU A 205 19.79 6.62 -7.10
CA GLU A 205 18.91 7.54 -7.82
C GLU A 205 18.34 6.90 -9.10
N VAL A 206 19.12 6.10 -9.83
CA VAL A 206 18.60 5.33 -10.98
C VAL A 206 17.56 4.29 -10.53
N ALA A 207 17.82 3.58 -9.43
CA ALA A 207 16.87 2.64 -8.84
C ALA A 207 15.58 3.34 -8.36
N LEU A 208 15.70 4.55 -7.81
CA LEU A 208 14.55 5.37 -7.43
C LEU A 208 13.73 5.79 -8.66
N LEU A 209 14.38 6.23 -9.74
CA LEU A 209 13.72 6.59 -10.99
C LEU A 209 12.96 5.40 -11.60
N LEU A 210 13.53 4.19 -11.57
CA LEU A 210 12.82 2.97 -11.96
C LEU A 210 11.57 2.72 -11.12
N GLN A 211 11.70 2.82 -9.79
CA GLN A 211 10.58 2.64 -8.86
C GLN A 211 9.45 3.67 -9.13
N MET A 212 9.83 4.93 -9.36
CA MET A 212 8.91 6.04 -9.58
C MET A 212 8.14 5.93 -10.90
N LYS A 213 8.71 5.30 -11.93
CA LYS A 213 8.06 5.08 -13.23
C LYS A 213 6.73 4.29 -13.12
N LYS A 214 6.51 3.56 -12.03
CA LYS A 214 5.21 2.93 -11.70
C LYS A 214 4.10 3.93 -11.36
N SER A 215 4.45 5.19 -11.13
CA SER A 215 3.53 6.32 -10.91
C SER A 215 3.86 7.43 -11.93
N PRO A 216 3.26 7.40 -13.13
CA PRO A 216 3.60 8.32 -14.22
C PRO A 216 3.52 9.80 -13.81
N ASP A 217 2.47 10.20 -13.09
CA ASP A 217 2.27 11.60 -12.68
C ASP A 217 3.39 12.09 -11.74
N PHE A 218 3.77 11.28 -10.75
CA PHE A 218 4.84 11.61 -9.82
C PHE A 218 6.21 11.57 -10.48
N PHE A 219 6.42 10.62 -11.40
CA PHE A 219 7.63 10.48 -12.18
C PHE A 219 7.89 11.73 -13.03
N TYR A 220 6.93 12.14 -13.88
CA TYR A 220 7.11 13.32 -14.74
C TYR A 220 7.18 14.62 -13.93
N LYS A 221 6.44 14.73 -12.82
CA LYS A 221 6.56 15.88 -11.92
C LYS A 221 7.97 15.99 -11.31
N CYS A 222 8.56 14.88 -10.87
CA CYS A 222 9.91 14.85 -10.32
C CYS A 222 10.98 15.20 -11.37
N LEU A 223 10.85 14.64 -12.59
CA LEU A 223 11.75 15.00 -13.70
C LEU A 223 11.73 16.51 -13.98
N HIS A 224 10.53 17.11 -13.99
CA HIS A 224 10.36 18.53 -14.23
C HIS A 224 10.86 19.41 -13.07
N GLU A 225 10.49 19.09 -11.82
CA GLU A 225 10.76 19.96 -10.66
C GLU A 225 12.16 19.78 -10.08
N MET A 226 12.65 18.54 -9.97
CA MET A 226 13.92 18.24 -9.30
C MET A 226 15.08 18.16 -10.29
N MET A 227 14.87 17.52 -11.45
CA MET A 227 15.91 17.33 -12.45
C MET A 227 15.93 18.44 -13.50
N LYS A 228 14.95 19.35 -13.45
CA LYS A 228 14.76 20.46 -14.40
C LYS A 228 14.67 20.00 -15.86
N LEU A 229 14.24 18.76 -16.07
CA LEU A 229 14.02 18.18 -17.39
C LEU A 229 12.64 18.61 -17.89
N SER A 230 12.63 19.61 -18.77
CA SER A 230 11.40 20.16 -19.38
C SER A 230 11.30 19.88 -20.88
N ASP A 231 12.37 19.41 -21.52
CA ASP A 231 12.38 19.00 -22.93
C ASP A 231 11.89 17.56 -23.09
N LEU A 232 10.94 17.37 -24.01
CA LEU A 232 10.39 16.08 -24.42
C LEU A 232 11.46 15.11 -24.93
N LEU A 233 12.48 15.59 -25.63
CA LEU A 233 13.59 14.77 -26.13
C LEU A 233 14.43 14.22 -24.99
N SER A 234 14.75 15.04 -23.99
CA SER A 234 15.48 14.61 -22.81
C SER A 234 14.66 13.63 -21.96
N MET A 235 13.37 13.90 -21.80
CA MET A 235 12.45 13.01 -21.08
C MET A 235 12.30 11.65 -21.77
N SER A 236 12.15 11.63 -23.10
CA SER A 236 12.01 10.38 -23.85
C SER A 236 13.28 9.53 -23.78
N LYS A 237 14.45 10.13 -23.94
CA LYS A 237 15.75 9.45 -23.77
C LYS A 237 15.87 8.79 -22.40
N LEU A 238 15.51 9.50 -21.32
CA LEU A 238 15.56 8.95 -19.97
C LEU A 238 14.56 7.82 -19.77
N VAL A 239 13.31 7.98 -20.24
CA VAL A 239 12.28 6.94 -20.14
C VAL A 239 12.69 5.67 -20.87
N TRP A 240 13.22 5.78 -22.08
CA TRP A 240 13.69 4.63 -22.86
C TRP A 240 14.91 3.98 -22.22
N ALA A 241 15.84 4.78 -21.70
CA ALA A 241 17.00 4.26 -21.00
C ALA A 241 16.63 3.44 -19.75
N LEU A 242 15.57 3.85 -19.04
CA LEU A 242 15.02 3.11 -17.90
C LEU A 242 14.27 1.85 -18.34
N GLN A 243 13.54 1.88 -19.47
CA GLN A 243 12.92 0.68 -20.06
C GLN A 243 13.94 -0.36 -20.51
N ASP A 244 15.11 0.07 -20.99
CA ASP A 244 16.17 -0.85 -21.40
C ASP A 244 16.79 -1.62 -20.24
N ILE A 245 16.74 -1.08 -19.02
CA ILE A 245 17.16 -1.79 -17.81
C ILE A 245 16.19 -2.92 -17.46
N GLU A 246 14.90 -2.77 -17.75
CA GLU A 246 13.87 -3.77 -17.45
C GLU A 246 13.88 -4.98 -18.41
N LYS A 247 14.61 -4.90 -19.53
CA LYS A 247 14.70 -5.95 -20.55
C LYS A 247 15.80 -6.99 -20.27
N HIS A 248 16.65 -6.76 -19.27
CA HIS A 248 17.80 -7.60 -18.91
C HIS A 248 17.78 -7.99 -17.44
#